data_AF-A0A6B3EX23-F1
#
_entry.id   AF-A0A6B3EX23-F1
#
_cell.length_a   1.000
_cell.length_b   1.000
_cell.length_c   1.000
_cell.angle_alpha   90.00
_cell.angle_beta   90.00
_cell.angle_gamma   90.00
#
_symmetry.space_group_name_H-M   'P 1'
#
loop_
_entity.id
_entity.type
_entity.pdbx_description
1 polymer ?
#
loop_
_entity_poly.entity_id
_entity_poly.type
_entity_poly.pdbx_seq_one_letter_code
_entity_poly.pdbx_strand_id
1 'polypeptide(L)'
;SALFGPRFAAQDAYAVQTRMPAPPMLLADRVTGIDAEPAALVAGPGARVGGTIWTETDVRGDSWYLDATGRMPAGLMIEAGQADLLLLSWLGVDLRNGGERAYRLLGCEVT
;
A
#
# COMPACT_ATOMS: atom_id res chain seq x y z
N SER A 1 7.51 8.63 -9.78
CA SER A 1 8.96 8.66 -9.56
C SER A 1 9.41 9.27 -8.24
N ALA A 2 8.77 10.34 -7.71
CA ALA A 2 9.25 11.02 -6.50
C ALA A 2 9.46 10.10 -5.28
N LEU A 3 8.61 9.08 -5.11
CA LEU A 3 8.68 8.12 -4.02
C LEU A 3 9.61 6.92 -4.30
N PHE A 4 9.51 6.32 -5.50
CA PHE A 4 10.17 5.05 -5.82
C PHE A 4 11.39 5.19 -6.75
N GLY A 5 11.73 6.41 -7.14
CA GLY A 5 12.86 6.71 -8.00
C GLY A 5 12.56 6.68 -9.50
N PRO A 6 13.60 6.93 -10.34
CA PRO A 6 13.46 7.19 -11.77
C PRO A 6 12.86 6.04 -12.59
N ARG A 7 13.01 4.79 -12.15
CA ARG A 7 12.41 3.61 -12.80
C ARG A 7 10.88 3.71 -12.89
N PHE A 8 10.27 4.49 -12.00
CA PHE A 8 8.84 4.74 -11.93
C PHE A 8 8.45 6.11 -12.49
N ALA A 9 9.26 6.69 -13.39
CA ALA A 9 8.93 7.98 -14.02
C ALA A 9 7.81 7.87 -15.05
N ALA A 10 7.74 6.77 -15.80
CA ALA A 10 6.70 6.58 -16.82
C ALA A 10 5.28 6.69 -16.25
N GLN A 11 5.06 6.22 -15.01
CA GLN A 11 3.75 6.28 -14.37
C GLN A 11 3.33 7.67 -13.89
N ASP A 12 4.22 8.66 -13.82
CA ASP A 12 3.86 10.02 -13.38
C ASP A 12 2.80 10.67 -14.30
N ALA A 13 2.71 10.20 -15.55
CA ALA A 13 1.73 10.66 -16.53
C ALA A 13 0.38 9.92 -16.47
N TYR A 14 0.26 8.83 -15.69
CA TYR A 14 -0.96 8.01 -15.67
C TYR A 14 -2.04 8.65 -14.80
N ALA A 15 -3.24 8.81 -15.38
CA ALA A 15 -4.39 9.39 -14.68
C ALA A 15 -4.96 8.49 -13.57
N VAL A 16 -4.83 7.17 -13.73
CA VAL A 16 -5.23 6.18 -12.73
C VAL A 16 -3.96 5.51 -12.21
N GLN A 17 -3.75 5.58 -10.91
CA GLN A 17 -2.65 4.92 -10.21
C GLN A 17 -3.15 4.31 -8.92
N THR A 18 -2.50 3.23 -8.50
CA THR A 18 -2.68 2.64 -7.18
C THR A 18 -2.20 3.67 -6.14
N ARG A 19 -3.00 3.88 -5.11
CA ARG A 19 -2.70 4.85 -4.05
C ARG A 19 -3.19 4.34 -2.72
N MET A 20 -2.46 4.69 -1.67
CA MET A 20 -2.92 4.56 -0.30
C MET A 20 -4.14 5.48 -0.09
N PRO A 21 -5.07 5.10 0.80
CA PRO A 21 -6.02 6.02 1.41
C PRO A 21 -5.37 7.31 1.90
N ALA A 22 -6.13 8.40 1.85
CA ALA A 22 -5.74 9.67 2.47
C ALA A 22 -6.22 9.71 3.94
N PRO A 23 -5.62 10.55 4.80
CA PRO A 23 -6.17 10.84 6.12
C PRO A 23 -7.67 11.21 6.04
N PRO A 24 -8.49 10.75 7.00
CA PRO A 24 -8.13 10.07 8.24
C PRO A 24 -7.97 8.54 8.12
N MET A 25 -8.16 7.97 6.92
CA MET A 25 -8.11 6.52 6.67
C MET A 25 -6.72 6.00 6.28
N LEU A 26 -5.71 6.87 6.23
CA LEU A 26 -4.32 6.45 6.15
C LEU A 26 -3.89 5.89 7.51
N LEU A 27 -3.86 4.57 7.63
CA LEU A 27 -3.53 3.85 8.87
C LEU A 27 -2.17 3.16 8.75
N ALA A 28 -1.20 3.84 8.14
CA ALA A 28 0.20 3.43 8.04
C ALA A 28 1.08 4.69 8.13
N ASP A 29 1.69 4.92 9.30
CA ASP A 29 2.49 6.13 9.56
C ASP A 29 3.90 6.02 9.00
N ARG A 30 4.45 4.81 9.00
CA ARG A 30 5.80 4.55 8.51
C ARG A 30 5.94 3.16 7.91
N VAL A 31 6.83 3.08 6.91
CA VAL A 31 7.34 1.82 6.37
C VAL A 31 8.65 1.52 7.07
N THR A 32 8.75 0.39 7.73
CA THR A 32 9.96 -0.05 8.43
C THR A 32 10.82 -0.98 7.57
N GLY A 33 10.25 -1.57 6.52
CA GLY A 33 11.00 -2.35 5.54
C GLY A 33 10.16 -2.81 4.35
N ILE A 34 10.83 -3.07 3.24
CA ILE A 34 10.26 -3.74 2.07
C ILE A 34 11.27 -4.80 1.61
N ASP A 35 10.85 -6.06 1.63
CA ASP A 35 11.57 -7.17 1.01
C ASP A 35 10.86 -7.58 -0.29
N ALA A 36 11.14 -6.83 -1.35
CA ALA A 36 10.60 -7.05 -2.68
C ALA A 36 11.50 -6.42 -3.74
N GLU A 37 11.55 -7.02 -4.93
CA GLU A 37 12.27 -6.44 -6.07
C GLU A 37 11.46 -5.27 -6.68
N PRO A 38 12.03 -4.06 -6.82
CA PRO A 38 11.31 -2.93 -7.39
C PRO A 38 10.95 -3.18 -8.86
N ALA A 39 9.70 -2.88 -9.21
CA ALA A 39 9.14 -3.05 -10.56
C ALA A 39 9.25 -4.49 -11.11
N ALA A 40 9.23 -5.50 -10.23
CA ALA A 40 9.29 -6.92 -10.61
C ALA A 40 8.20 -7.35 -11.61
N LEU A 41 7.02 -6.72 -11.57
CA LEU A 41 5.91 -7.04 -12.49
C LEU A 41 6.19 -6.72 -13.96
N VAL A 42 7.23 -5.92 -14.23
CA VAL A 42 7.67 -5.50 -15.57
C VAL A 42 9.16 -5.78 -15.83
N ALA A 43 9.86 -6.44 -14.90
CA ALA A 43 11.30 -6.69 -14.98
C ALA A 43 11.69 -7.84 -15.94
N GLY A 44 10.71 -8.62 -16.41
CA GLY A 44 10.91 -9.72 -17.34
C GLY A 44 11.13 -11.08 -16.66
N PRO A 45 11.53 -12.11 -17.44
CA PRO A 45 11.72 -13.47 -16.91
C PRO A 45 12.78 -13.52 -15.81
N GLY A 46 12.48 -14.24 -14.73
CA GLY A 46 13.40 -14.42 -13.59
C GLY A 46 13.25 -13.39 -12.46
N ALA A 47 12.42 -12.36 -12.64
CA ALA A 47 12.11 -11.40 -11.59
C ALA A 47 11.36 -12.06 -10.42
N ARG A 48 11.68 -11.66 -9.18
CA ARG A 48 10.96 -12.14 -8.00
C ARG A 48 9.68 -11.34 -7.82
N VAL A 49 8.58 -11.85 -8.38
CA VAL A 49 7.25 -11.25 -8.23
C VAL A 49 6.69 -11.57 -6.84
N GLY A 50 6.28 -10.52 -6.12
CA GLY A 50 5.80 -10.60 -4.75
C GLY A 50 6.85 -10.13 -3.74
N GLY A 51 6.50 -10.15 -2.47
CA GLY A 51 7.38 -9.73 -1.40
C GLY A 51 6.63 -9.44 -0.11
N THR A 52 7.34 -8.85 0.84
CA THR A 52 6.79 -8.47 2.14
C THR A 52 7.04 -6.99 2.39
N ILE A 53 6.08 -6.32 3.00
CA ILE A 53 6.22 -4.96 3.52
C ILE A 53 5.88 -4.96 5.00
N TRP A 54 6.59 -4.15 5.77
CA TRP A 54 6.30 -3.91 7.19
C TRP A 54 6.00 -2.43 7.40
N THR A 55 4.90 -2.15 8.09
CA THR A 55 4.47 -0.80 8.44
C THR A 55 4.10 -0.72 9.91
N GLU A 56 4.21 0.48 10.47
CA GLU A 56 3.76 0.77 11.83
C GLU A 56 2.79 1.94 11.84
N THR A 57 1.87 1.91 12.81
CA THR A 57 0.84 2.92 13.02
C THR A 57 0.80 3.26 14.51
N ASP A 58 1.00 4.53 14.83
CA ASP A 58 1.03 5.03 16.19
C ASP A 58 -0.41 5.16 16.72
N VAL A 59 -0.83 4.22 17.57
CA VAL A 59 -2.14 4.29 18.25
C VAL A 59 -2.03 5.11 19.52
N ARG A 60 -2.71 6.25 19.57
CA ARG A 60 -2.69 7.19 20.69
C ARG A 60 -4.04 7.23 21.39
N GLY A 61 -4.06 7.61 22.67
CA GLY A 61 -5.31 7.68 23.45
C GLY A 61 -6.35 8.67 22.89
N ASP A 62 -5.92 9.59 22.03
CA ASP A 62 -6.74 10.57 21.32
C ASP A 62 -6.95 10.24 19.83
N SER A 63 -6.54 9.06 19.36
CA SER A 63 -6.79 8.61 17.99
C SER A 63 -8.29 8.60 17.69
N TRP A 64 -8.68 9.21 16.57
CA TRP A 64 -10.07 9.47 16.20
C TRP A 64 -10.97 8.22 16.15
N TYR A 65 -10.36 7.06 15.90
CA TYR A 65 -11.04 5.78 15.70
C TYR A 65 -11.24 4.98 16.98
N LEU A 66 -10.74 5.44 18.12
CA LEU A 66 -10.94 4.73 19.38
C LEU A 66 -12.38 4.95 19.89
N ASP A 67 -12.99 3.86 20.39
CA ASP A 67 -14.27 3.95 21.06
C ASP A 67 -14.15 4.64 22.44
N ALA A 68 -15.29 4.84 23.12
CA ALA A 68 -15.33 5.48 24.44
C ALA A 68 -14.54 4.72 25.53
N THR A 69 -14.11 3.49 25.26
CA THR A 69 -13.29 2.67 26.15
C THR A 69 -11.82 2.60 25.72
N GLY A 70 -11.43 3.35 24.68
CA GLY A 70 -10.07 3.39 24.15
C GLY A 70 -9.70 2.22 23.25
N ARG A 71 -10.67 1.51 22.66
CA ARG A 71 -10.42 0.34 21.79
C ARG A 71 -10.58 0.67 20.32
N MET A 72 -9.71 0.11 19.48
CA MET A 72 -9.82 0.18 18.03
C MET A 72 -10.85 -0.86 17.54
N PRO A 73 -11.84 -0.46 16.72
CA PRO A 73 -12.73 -1.42 16.05
C PRO A 73 -11.95 -2.38 15.15
N ALA A 74 -12.30 -3.67 15.18
CA ALA A 74 -11.63 -4.70 14.37
C ALA A 74 -11.61 -4.36 12.87
N GLY A 75 -12.69 -3.75 12.34
CA GLY A 75 -12.72 -3.28 10.96
C GLY A 75 -11.60 -2.29 10.62
N LEU A 76 -11.30 -1.34 11.52
CA LEU A 76 -10.21 -0.38 11.29
C LEU A 76 -8.84 -1.00 11.51
N MET A 77 -8.71 -1.97 12.41
CA MET A 77 -7.49 -2.76 12.53
C MET A 77 -7.18 -3.49 11.22
N ILE A 78 -8.20 -4.07 10.57
CA ILE A 78 -8.07 -4.73 9.26
C ILE A 78 -7.64 -3.74 8.18
N GLU A 79 -8.25 -2.54 8.15
CA GLU A 79 -7.89 -1.49 7.18
C GLU A 79 -6.44 -0.99 7.34
N ALA A 80 -5.77 -1.24 8.47
CA ALA A 80 -4.33 -0.98 8.60
C ALA A 80 -3.47 -1.90 7.71
N GLY A 81 -4.04 -3.00 7.21
CA GLY A 81 -3.42 -3.89 6.21
C GLY A 81 -3.23 -3.27 4.82
N GLN A 82 -3.72 -2.04 4.59
CA GLN A 82 -3.63 -1.29 3.33
C GLN A 82 -2.20 -1.07 2.78
N ALA A 83 -1.15 -1.42 3.53
CA ALA A 83 0.25 -1.37 3.09
C ALA A 83 0.52 -2.26 1.87
N ASP A 84 -0.33 -3.26 1.61
CA ASP A 84 -0.29 -4.06 0.40
C ASP A 84 -0.44 -3.23 -0.89
N LEU A 85 -1.20 -2.13 -0.88
CA LEU A 85 -1.30 -1.17 -1.98
C LEU A 85 0.08 -0.55 -2.29
N LEU A 86 0.83 -0.21 -1.25
CA LEU A 86 2.17 0.36 -1.40
C LEU A 86 3.15 -0.69 -1.94
N LEU A 87 3.09 -1.92 -1.43
CA LEU A 87 3.88 -3.03 -1.95
C LEU A 87 3.56 -3.31 -3.42
N LEU A 88 2.28 -3.33 -3.78
CA LEU A 88 1.85 -3.54 -5.17
C LEU A 88 2.33 -2.41 -6.09
N SER A 89 2.31 -1.17 -5.60
CA SER A 89 2.87 -0.02 -6.30
C SER A 89 4.40 -0.16 -6.48
N TRP A 90 5.12 -0.58 -5.44
CA TRP A 90 6.56 -0.89 -5.49
C TRP A 90 6.90 -1.99 -6.50
N LEU A 91 6.07 -3.02 -6.59
CA LEU A 91 6.21 -4.10 -7.58
C LEU A 91 5.95 -3.65 -9.02
N GLY A 92 5.47 -2.42 -9.23
CA GLY A 92 5.31 -1.81 -10.56
C GLY A 92 3.96 -2.10 -11.22
N VAL A 93 2.88 -2.22 -10.44
CA VAL A 93 1.54 -2.50 -10.99
C VAL A 93 1.07 -1.41 -11.97
N ASP A 94 1.36 -0.14 -11.68
CA ASP A 94 0.92 0.97 -12.54
C ASP A 94 1.76 1.03 -13.82
N LEU A 95 3.04 0.68 -13.76
CA LEU A 95 3.88 0.47 -14.94
C LEU A 95 3.35 -0.64 -15.84
N ARG A 96 2.75 -1.68 -15.25
CA ARG A 96 2.13 -2.79 -16.00
C ARG A 96 0.77 -2.40 -16.58
N ASN A 97 -0.03 -1.65 -15.83
CA ASN A 97 -1.42 -1.34 -16.20
C ASN A 97 -1.55 -0.08 -17.06
N GLY A 98 -0.55 0.81 -17.10
CA GLY A 98 -0.57 2.01 -17.93
C GLY A 98 -1.71 3.00 -17.63
N GLY A 99 -2.30 2.92 -16.44
CA GLY A 99 -3.48 3.71 -16.05
C GLY A 99 -4.82 3.22 -16.62
N GLU A 100 -4.87 2.04 -17.24
CA GLU A 100 -6.12 1.49 -17.80
C GLU A 100 -6.95 0.70 -16.79
N ARG A 101 -6.37 0.39 -15.62
CA ARG A 101 -7.00 -0.44 -14.59
C ARG A 101 -6.81 0.15 -13.21
N ALA A 102 -7.86 0.08 -12.40
CA ALA A 102 -7.80 0.42 -10.99
C ALA A 102 -7.67 -0.86 -10.16
N TYR A 103 -6.80 -0.84 -9.17
CA TYR A 103 -6.74 -1.88 -8.16
C TYR A 103 -7.76 -1.62 -7.04
N ARG A 104 -8.34 -2.68 -6.48
CA ARG A 104 -9.25 -2.61 -5.33
C ARG A 104 -8.99 -3.80 -4.42
N LEU A 105 -8.83 -3.53 -3.13
CA LEU A 105 -8.82 -4.55 -2.08
C LEU A 105 -10.23 -5.13 -1.93
N LEU A 106 -10.32 -6.46 -1.99
CA LEU A 106 -11.58 -7.18 -1.92
C LEU A 106 -11.52 -8.23 -0.81
N GLY A 107 -12.25 -7.96 0.27
CA GLY A 107 -12.44 -8.89 1.39
C GLY A 107 -11.27 -8.95 2.35
N CYS A 108 -11.57 -9.45 3.54
CA CYS A 108 -10.61 -9.85 4.57
C CYS A 108 -11.25 -10.99 5.35
N GLU A 109 -10.47 -12.02 5.66
CA GLU A 109 -10.86 -13.09 6.58
C GLU A 109 -9.99 -12.96 7.83
N VAL A 110 -10.64 -12.92 8.99
CA VAL A 110 -9.99 -12.91 10.30
C VAL A 110 -10.33 -14.22 10.98
N THR A 111 -9.30 -15.03 11.27
CA THR A 111 -9.39 -16.32 11.94
C THR A 111 -8.94 -16.23 13.39
#